data_AF-A0A7X4CHB4-F1
#
_entry.id   AF-A0A7X4CHB4-F1
#
_cell.length_a   1.000
_cell.length_b   1.000
_cell.length_c   1.000
_cell.angle_alpha   90.00
_cell.angle_beta   90.00
_cell.angle_gamma   90.00
#
_symmetry.space_group_name_H-M   'P 1'
#
loop_
_entity.id
_entity.type
_entity.pdbx_description
1 polymer ?
#
loop_
_entity_poly.entity_id
_entity_poly.type
_entity_poly.pdbx_seq_one_letter_code
_entity_poly.pdbx_strand_id
1 'polypeptide(L)'
;MRNERSTEEIALGIRRRVFEHAIRNNGGYLSQACSAAEQMAWLYNEELNLGAPTLPMVPGPFAGVPARGNDAYRTGAGYNGPAEPELDRLFIAPAHYALVAYATLIEVGRMAPEGLDMFNKDGSSVEMIGAEHSPGMEVHNGTLGIGLSTAAGLAWGRKRRGEPGRTWVFMSDGEVQEGQTWEAIAAAAHHRIDNLYAIMDVNRQQCDGAMSSVMDVGDIKSKIEQFGGVAVRVDAHKLDQIREAVKTPHRGKPLIILANSSPFRGMPSLQLRFPGLHYVRFRSEKERSGMNREIARSLRVDPVAYEGAH
;
A
#
# COMPACT_ATOMS: atom_id res chain seq x y z
N MET A 1 17.50 -10.73 3.27
CA MET A 1 16.99 -11.91 3.99
C MET A 1 15.74 -12.36 3.26
N ARG A 2 15.68 -13.60 2.78
CA ARG A 2 14.47 -14.12 2.09
C ARG A 2 13.52 -14.58 3.20
N ASN A 3 12.26 -14.15 3.18
CA ASN A 3 11.27 -14.62 4.16
C ASN A 3 11.09 -16.13 4.01
N GLU A 4 10.96 -16.86 5.11
CA GLU A 4 10.68 -18.30 5.08
C GLU A 4 9.25 -18.60 4.62
N ARG A 5 8.35 -17.63 4.77
CA ARG A 5 6.93 -17.73 4.42
C ARG A 5 6.71 -17.44 2.94
N SER A 6 5.73 -18.12 2.35
CA SER A 6 5.30 -17.83 0.99
C SER A 6 4.57 -16.48 0.91
N THR A 7 4.51 -15.92 -0.28
CA THR A 7 3.79 -14.67 -0.54
C THR A 7 2.29 -14.80 -0.24
N GLU A 8 1.70 -15.97 -0.48
CA GLU A 8 0.33 -16.30 -0.13
C GLU A 8 0.12 -16.30 1.39
N GLU A 9 1.07 -16.87 2.15
CA GLU A 9 1.01 -16.88 3.62
C GLU A 9 1.15 -15.48 4.20
N ILE A 10 2.01 -14.63 3.63
CA ILE A 10 2.17 -13.22 4.00
C ILE A 10 0.87 -12.46 3.69
N ALA A 11 0.29 -12.64 2.49
CA ALA A 11 -0.97 -12.00 2.13
C ALA A 11 -2.13 -12.40 3.06
N LEU A 12 -2.20 -13.66 3.47
CA LEU A 12 -3.18 -14.11 4.47
C LEU A 12 -2.92 -13.48 5.84
N GLY A 13 -1.66 -13.38 6.26
CA GLY A 13 -1.30 -12.78 7.53
C GLY A 13 -1.55 -11.27 7.60
N ILE A 14 -1.34 -10.54 6.50
CA ILE A 14 -1.73 -9.12 6.36
C ILE A 14 -3.22 -8.97 6.68
N ARG A 15 -4.08 -9.77 6.02
CA ARG A 15 -5.53 -9.74 6.26
C ARG A 15 -5.90 -10.03 7.71
N ARG A 16 -5.25 -11.03 8.32
CA ARG A 16 -5.50 -11.42 9.73
C ARG A 16 -5.15 -10.30 10.70
N ARG A 17 -4.01 -9.63 10.51
CA ARG A 17 -3.60 -8.50 11.36
C ARG A 17 -4.52 -7.30 11.23
N VAL A 18 -4.89 -6.93 10.01
CA VAL A 18 -5.81 -5.81 9.79
C VAL A 18 -7.19 -6.13 10.36
N PHE A 19 -7.65 -7.38 10.22
CA PHE A 19 -8.87 -7.86 10.88
C PHE A 19 -8.81 -7.76 12.40
N GLU A 20 -7.75 -8.28 13.02
CA GLU A 20 -7.55 -8.22 14.47
C GLU A 20 -7.53 -6.78 14.98
N HIS A 21 -6.76 -5.91 14.31
CA HIS A 21 -6.69 -4.50 14.63
C HIS A 21 -8.08 -3.84 14.54
N ALA A 22 -8.82 -4.07 13.45
CA ALA A 22 -10.13 -3.47 13.25
C ALA A 22 -11.13 -3.93 14.31
N ILE A 23 -11.13 -5.23 14.64
CA ILE A 23 -11.99 -5.74 15.70
C ILE A 23 -11.63 -5.12 17.03
N ARG A 24 -10.36 -5.03 17.44
CA ARG A 24 -9.97 -4.43 18.73
C ARG A 24 -10.28 -2.93 18.83
N ASN A 25 -10.10 -2.18 17.76
CA ASN A 25 -10.22 -0.71 17.75
C ASN A 25 -11.59 -0.20 17.25
N ASN A 26 -12.58 -1.09 17.08
CA ASN A 26 -13.92 -0.75 16.59
C ASN A 26 -13.93 -0.07 15.21
N GLY A 27 -12.97 -0.42 14.36
CA GLY A 27 -12.96 -0.06 12.95
C GLY A 27 -11.58 -0.08 12.32
N GLY A 28 -11.55 -0.05 10.99
CA GLY A 28 -10.30 -0.02 10.22
C GLY A 28 -10.50 -0.20 8.73
N TYR A 29 -9.37 -0.18 8.01
CA TYR A 29 -9.26 -0.31 6.55
C TYR A 29 -9.31 -1.77 6.07
N LEU A 30 -10.41 -2.47 6.40
CA LEU A 30 -10.57 -3.90 6.08
C LEU A 30 -10.59 -4.16 4.57
N SER A 31 -11.25 -3.30 3.79
CA SER A 31 -11.40 -3.48 2.34
C SER A 31 -10.07 -3.33 1.60
N GLN A 32 -9.22 -2.42 2.06
CA GLN A 32 -7.86 -2.23 1.54
C GLN A 32 -6.97 -3.45 1.82
N ALA A 33 -7.11 -4.08 2.99
CA ALA A 33 -6.42 -5.35 3.26
C ALA A 33 -6.95 -6.48 2.36
N CYS A 34 -8.25 -6.50 2.07
CA CYS A 34 -8.83 -7.45 1.14
C CYS A 34 -8.26 -7.29 -0.27
N SER A 35 -8.21 -6.06 -0.78
CA SER A 35 -7.84 -5.77 -2.16
C SER A 35 -6.33 -5.86 -2.43
N ALA A 36 -5.50 -5.39 -1.50
CA ALA A 36 -4.07 -5.15 -1.73
C ALA A 36 -3.10 -6.17 -1.13
N ALA A 37 -3.56 -7.12 -0.31
CA ALA A 37 -2.65 -8.00 0.43
C ALA A 37 -1.70 -8.81 -0.47
N GLU A 38 -2.15 -9.37 -1.60
CA GLU A 38 -1.26 -10.07 -2.53
C GLU A 38 -0.22 -9.15 -3.16
N GLN A 39 -0.64 -7.94 -3.57
CA GLN A 39 0.22 -6.94 -4.22
C GLN A 39 1.34 -6.50 -3.26
N MET A 40 0.98 -6.15 -2.03
CA MET A 40 1.94 -5.72 -0.99
C MET A 40 2.84 -6.87 -0.54
N ALA A 41 2.29 -8.07 -0.36
CA ALA A 41 3.08 -9.25 -0.03
C ALA A 41 4.12 -9.54 -1.12
N TRP A 42 3.72 -9.51 -2.39
CA TRP A 42 4.60 -9.78 -3.52
C TRP A 42 5.71 -8.74 -3.65
N LEU A 43 5.36 -7.44 -3.52
CA LEU A 43 6.34 -6.35 -3.54
C LEU A 43 7.45 -6.60 -2.52
N TYR A 44 7.12 -6.81 -1.26
CA TYR A 44 8.12 -6.93 -0.20
C TYR A 44 8.81 -8.30 -0.14
N ASN A 45 8.15 -9.38 -0.58
CA ASN A 45 8.68 -10.73 -0.44
C ASN A 45 9.48 -11.21 -1.65
N GLU A 46 9.11 -10.75 -2.85
CA GLU A 46 9.67 -11.27 -4.10
C GLU A 46 10.29 -10.18 -4.98
N GLU A 47 9.61 -9.05 -5.15
CA GLU A 47 9.94 -8.10 -6.23
C GLU A 47 11.00 -7.07 -5.85
N LEU A 48 10.88 -6.46 -4.67
CA LEU A 48 11.73 -5.34 -4.28
C LEU A 48 13.12 -5.82 -3.84
N ASN A 49 14.15 -5.25 -4.45
CA ASN A 49 15.53 -5.36 -3.98
C ASN A 49 15.80 -4.33 -2.87
N LEU A 50 15.52 -4.70 -1.62
CA LEU A 50 15.68 -3.82 -0.46
C LEU A 50 16.86 -4.24 0.42
N GLY A 51 17.53 -3.25 0.99
CA GLY A 51 18.52 -3.47 2.04
C GLY A 51 17.88 -3.88 3.37
N ALA A 52 18.74 -4.19 4.35
CA ALA A 52 18.29 -4.41 5.73
C ALA A 52 17.68 -3.11 6.30
N PRO A 53 16.58 -3.19 7.09
CA PRO A 53 16.05 -2.03 7.79
C PRO A 53 17.12 -1.31 8.61
N THR A 54 17.09 0.02 8.59
CA THR A 54 18.01 0.90 9.35
C THR A 54 17.36 1.49 10.59
N LEU A 55 16.08 1.21 10.82
CA LEU A 55 15.30 1.67 11.97
C LEU A 55 14.99 0.50 12.92
N PRO A 56 14.70 0.79 14.21
CA PRO A 56 14.31 -0.24 15.16
C PRO A 56 13.02 -0.93 14.71
N MET A 57 12.91 -2.23 14.99
CA MET A 57 11.74 -3.02 14.66
C MET A 57 10.45 -2.49 15.32
N VAL A 58 10.55 -1.96 16.55
CA VAL A 58 9.47 -1.24 17.21
C VAL A 58 9.68 0.26 16.92
N PRO A 59 8.75 0.93 16.22
CA PRO A 59 8.86 2.36 15.95
C PRO A 59 8.90 3.17 17.25
N GLY A 60 9.79 4.16 17.31
CA GLY A 60 9.83 5.15 18.38
C GLY A 60 8.75 6.23 18.24
N PRO A 61 8.60 7.12 19.23
CA PRO A 61 7.73 8.28 19.11
C PRO A 61 8.19 9.23 17.98
N PHE A 62 7.28 10.03 17.45
CA PHE A 62 7.59 11.06 16.47
C PHE A 62 8.45 12.15 17.12
N ALA A 63 9.69 12.30 16.64
CA ALA A 63 10.67 13.24 17.17
C ALA A 63 10.47 14.69 16.69
N GLY A 64 9.35 15.00 16.02
CA GLY A 64 9.11 16.30 15.40
C GLY A 64 9.65 16.42 13.98
N VAL A 65 9.35 17.55 13.34
CA VAL A 65 9.70 17.84 11.93
C VAL A 65 11.19 18.16 11.73
N PRO A 66 11.70 18.12 10.48
CA PRO A 66 13.06 18.57 10.17
C PRO A 66 13.28 20.02 10.63
N ALA A 67 14.27 20.21 11.51
CA ALA A 67 14.62 21.52 12.04
C ALA A 67 16.09 21.59 12.42
N ARG A 68 16.66 22.81 12.45
CA ARG A 68 18.01 23.06 12.95
C ARG A 68 18.07 22.68 14.44
N GLY A 69 18.68 21.54 14.76
CA GLY A 69 18.80 20.99 16.12
C GLY A 69 17.95 19.75 16.39
N ASN A 70 17.15 19.27 15.43
CA ASN A 70 16.45 17.99 15.54
C ASN A 70 17.26 16.86 14.87
N ASP A 71 18.28 16.36 15.56
CA ASP A 71 19.10 15.25 15.08
C ASP A 71 18.41 13.88 15.22
N ALA A 72 17.22 13.86 15.84
CA ALA A 72 16.40 12.68 16.05
C ALA A 72 15.37 12.45 14.92
N TYR A 73 15.20 13.38 13.98
CA TYR A 73 14.31 13.20 12.83
C TYR A 73 14.72 11.98 12.00
N ARG A 74 13.75 11.12 11.69
CA ARG A 74 13.92 9.94 10.84
C ARG A 74 12.74 9.85 9.88
N THR A 75 12.99 9.35 8.68
CA THR A 75 11.93 9.00 7.73
C THR A 75 11.59 7.51 7.85
N GLY A 76 10.33 7.18 7.60
CA GLY A 76 9.81 5.83 7.55
C GLY A 76 10.48 4.94 6.50
N ALA A 77 11.12 5.56 5.50
CA ALA A 77 11.90 4.89 4.49
C ALA A 77 13.00 3.96 5.07
N GLY A 78 13.47 4.21 6.29
CA GLY A 78 14.45 3.34 6.93
C GLY A 78 13.96 1.90 7.16
N TYR A 79 12.65 1.65 7.18
CA TYR A 79 12.09 0.28 7.18
C TYR A 79 12.31 -0.44 5.84
N ASN A 80 12.49 0.29 4.74
CA ASN A 80 12.87 -0.23 3.42
C ASN A 80 14.40 -0.37 3.28
N GLY A 81 15.18 0.20 4.20
CA GLY A 81 16.63 0.12 4.24
C GLY A 81 17.34 1.40 3.77
N PRO A 82 18.67 1.35 3.55
CA PRO A 82 19.45 2.51 3.15
C PRO A 82 19.11 2.97 1.72
N ALA A 83 19.43 4.22 1.40
CA ALA A 83 19.18 4.82 0.09
C ALA A 83 20.36 4.61 -0.87
N GLU A 84 20.74 3.35 -1.10
CA GLU A 84 21.88 3.01 -1.97
C GLU A 84 21.49 2.94 -3.47
N PRO A 85 22.44 3.22 -4.39
CA PRO A 85 22.22 3.22 -5.84
C PRO A 85 21.56 1.97 -6.43
N GLU A 86 21.82 0.80 -5.87
CA GLU A 86 21.34 -0.49 -6.34
C GLU A 86 20.03 -0.96 -5.71
N LEU A 87 19.60 -0.30 -4.63
CA LEU A 87 18.40 -0.68 -3.89
C LEU A 87 17.17 0.03 -4.45
N ASP A 88 16.08 -0.73 -4.52
CA ASP A 88 14.78 -0.23 -4.94
C ASP A 88 14.18 0.71 -3.87
N ARG A 89 13.27 1.60 -4.29
CA ARG A 89 12.48 2.47 -3.39
C ARG A 89 11.00 2.26 -3.65
N LEU A 90 10.18 2.28 -2.60
CA LEU A 90 8.74 2.03 -2.68
C LEU A 90 7.93 3.21 -2.15
N PHE A 91 7.16 3.83 -3.02
CA PHE A 91 6.22 4.88 -2.70
C PHE A 91 4.84 4.28 -2.50
N ILE A 92 4.27 4.39 -1.30
CA ILE A 92 2.88 4.02 -1.03
C ILE A 92 2.06 5.31 -1.21
N ALA A 93 1.46 5.47 -2.39
CA ALA A 93 0.75 6.68 -2.76
C ALA A 93 -0.60 6.85 -2.03
N PRO A 94 -1.44 5.82 -1.86
CA PRO A 94 -2.65 5.95 -1.06
C PRO A 94 -2.28 5.78 0.42
N ALA A 95 -1.81 6.85 1.05
CA ALA A 95 -1.27 6.81 2.42
C ALA A 95 -2.26 6.31 3.49
N HIS A 96 -3.56 6.30 3.21
CA HIS A 96 -4.57 5.68 4.07
C HIS A 96 -4.49 4.13 4.09
N TYR A 97 -3.70 3.52 3.20
CA TYR A 97 -3.35 2.09 3.27
C TYR A 97 -2.28 1.81 4.34
N ALA A 98 -1.93 2.78 5.18
CA ALA A 98 -0.91 2.67 6.23
C ALA A 98 -1.05 1.40 7.08
N LEU A 99 -2.27 1.06 7.54
CA LEU A 99 -2.47 -0.15 8.34
C LEU A 99 -2.12 -1.44 7.57
N VAL A 100 -2.41 -1.48 6.26
CA VAL A 100 -1.99 -2.60 5.38
C VAL A 100 -0.48 -2.61 5.23
N ALA A 101 0.14 -1.45 5.01
CA ALA A 101 1.59 -1.32 4.90
C ALA A 101 2.32 -1.79 6.17
N TYR A 102 1.88 -1.37 7.35
CA TYR A 102 2.47 -1.79 8.62
C TYR A 102 2.26 -3.28 8.85
N ALA A 103 1.07 -3.81 8.56
CA ALA A 103 0.83 -5.25 8.61
C ALA A 103 1.77 -6.00 7.65
N THR A 104 2.02 -5.48 6.45
CA THR A 104 3.01 -6.05 5.51
C THR A 104 4.41 -6.04 6.11
N LEU A 105 4.89 -4.89 6.62
CA LEU A 105 6.20 -4.78 7.24
C LEU A 105 6.39 -5.78 8.38
N ILE A 106 5.35 -6.03 9.18
CA ILE A 106 5.38 -7.04 10.23
C ILE A 106 5.49 -8.45 9.65
N GLU A 107 4.66 -8.77 8.66
CA GLU A 107 4.64 -10.09 8.04
C GLU A 107 5.93 -10.42 7.27
N VAL A 108 6.68 -9.40 6.84
CA VAL A 108 8.00 -9.55 6.22
C VAL A 108 9.18 -9.33 7.18
N GLY A 109 8.92 -9.23 8.49
CA GLY A 109 9.97 -9.14 9.50
C GLY A 109 10.79 -7.85 9.47
N ARG A 110 10.21 -6.76 8.96
CA ARG A 110 10.81 -5.41 8.96
C ARG A 110 10.29 -4.53 10.10
N MET A 111 9.17 -4.88 10.72
CA MET A 111 8.57 -4.21 11.88
C MET A 111 8.09 -5.28 12.87
N ALA A 112 8.11 -4.97 14.16
CA ALA A 112 7.60 -5.89 15.19
C ALA A 112 6.07 -5.69 15.37
N PRO A 113 5.30 -6.76 15.69
CA PRO A 113 3.87 -6.65 15.95
C PRO A 113 3.48 -5.57 16.97
N GLU A 114 4.29 -5.40 18.01
CA GLU A 114 4.12 -4.43 19.10
C GLU A 114 4.10 -2.99 18.59
N GLY A 115 4.66 -2.72 17.41
CA GLY A 115 4.60 -1.39 16.81
C GLY A 115 3.17 -0.94 16.47
N LEU A 116 2.23 -1.86 16.24
CA LEU A 116 0.82 -1.51 16.03
C LEU A 116 0.10 -1.05 17.31
N ASP A 117 0.68 -1.26 18.49
CA ASP A 117 0.11 -0.75 19.74
C ASP A 117 0.12 0.78 19.77
N MET A 118 0.98 1.41 18.98
CA MET A 118 1.06 2.87 18.82
C MET A 118 0.31 3.39 17.60
N PHE A 119 -0.45 2.55 16.90
CA PHE A 119 -1.22 2.97 15.71
C PHE A 119 -2.20 4.09 16.06
N ASN A 120 -2.07 5.22 15.36
CA ASN A 120 -2.94 6.39 15.46
C ASN A 120 -3.11 6.95 16.89
N LYS A 121 -2.07 6.85 17.73
CA LYS A 121 -1.98 7.49 19.05
C LYS A 121 -1.18 8.78 18.97
N ASP A 122 -1.53 9.76 19.80
CA ASP A 122 -0.82 11.04 19.88
C ASP A 122 0.68 10.84 20.14
N GLY A 123 1.51 11.55 19.37
CA GLY A 123 2.98 11.47 19.46
C GLY A 123 3.60 10.20 18.87
N SER A 124 2.80 9.30 18.28
CA SER A 124 3.29 8.12 17.57
C SER A 124 3.82 8.46 16.18
N SER A 125 4.78 7.67 15.68
CA SER A 125 5.15 7.67 14.26
C SER A 125 4.27 6.77 13.39
N VAL A 126 3.41 5.95 14.00
CA VAL A 126 2.58 4.92 13.33
C VAL A 126 1.20 5.51 13.05
N GLU A 127 1.11 6.36 12.03
CA GLU A 127 -0.11 7.15 11.75
C GLU A 127 -1.18 6.37 10.98
N MET A 128 -2.46 6.77 11.13
CA MET A 128 -3.56 6.17 10.36
C MET A 128 -3.50 6.53 8.88
N ILE A 129 -3.07 7.75 8.57
CA ILE A 129 -2.73 8.23 7.24
C ILE A 129 -1.24 8.42 7.26
N GLY A 130 -0.49 7.54 6.59
CA GLY A 130 0.97 7.53 6.75
C GLY A 130 1.63 8.81 6.23
N ALA A 131 2.54 9.35 7.02
CA ALA A 131 3.40 10.47 6.65
C ALA A 131 4.82 9.98 6.38
N GLU A 132 5.73 10.87 5.96
CA GLU A 132 7.12 10.55 5.63
C GLU A 132 7.92 9.95 6.80
N HIS A 133 7.50 10.16 8.05
CA HIS A 133 8.11 9.59 9.24
C HIS A 133 7.51 8.23 9.62
N SER A 134 6.40 7.83 8.97
CA SER A 134 5.68 6.61 9.31
C SER A 134 6.26 5.36 8.67
N PRO A 135 6.29 4.21 9.36
CA PRO A 135 7.01 3.03 8.87
C PRO A 135 6.73 2.64 7.41
N GLY A 136 7.78 2.53 6.60
CA GLY A 136 7.70 2.14 5.19
C GLY A 136 7.34 3.27 4.22
N MET A 137 6.92 4.45 4.71
CA MET A 137 6.62 5.60 3.88
C MET A 137 7.90 6.33 3.46
N GLU A 138 8.09 6.47 2.15
CA GLU A 138 9.24 7.17 1.57
C GLU A 138 9.15 8.69 1.68
N VAL A 139 7.95 9.20 1.49
CA VAL A 139 7.62 10.62 1.42
C VAL A 139 6.24 10.82 2.04
N HIS A 140 5.91 12.08 2.31
CA HIS A 140 4.57 12.42 2.74
C HIS A 140 3.63 12.23 1.56
N ASN A 141 2.74 11.25 1.68
CA ASN A 141 1.63 11.05 0.76
C ASN A 141 0.35 11.18 1.60
N GLY A 142 -0.73 11.70 1.03
CA GLY A 142 -1.94 12.01 1.82
C GLY A 142 -2.93 12.80 0.98
N THR A 143 -2.41 13.74 0.19
CA THR A 143 -3.06 14.15 -1.05
C THR A 143 -2.88 13.04 -2.09
N LEU A 144 -3.95 12.65 -2.77
CA LEU A 144 -3.88 11.67 -3.86
C LEU A 144 -3.13 12.26 -5.06
N GLY A 145 -2.62 11.40 -5.95
CA GLY A 145 -2.00 11.80 -7.22
C GLY A 145 -0.55 12.30 -7.17
N ILE A 146 0.01 12.60 -5.99
CA ILE A 146 1.40 13.10 -5.88
C ILE A 146 2.46 12.00 -5.89
N GLY A 147 2.09 10.78 -5.48
CA GLY A 147 3.03 9.68 -5.28
C GLY A 147 3.75 9.29 -6.57
N LEU A 148 3.01 9.13 -7.67
CA LEU A 148 3.57 8.81 -8.98
C LEU A 148 4.49 9.90 -9.52
N SER A 149 4.11 11.18 -9.35
CA SER A 149 4.90 12.32 -9.81
C SER A 149 6.23 12.43 -9.04
N THR A 150 6.19 12.30 -7.72
CA THR A 150 7.39 12.33 -6.87
C THR A 150 8.32 11.16 -7.18
N ALA A 151 7.75 9.96 -7.33
CA ALA A 151 8.49 8.77 -7.73
C ALA A 151 9.14 8.91 -9.12
N ALA A 152 8.43 9.51 -10.09
CA ALA A 152 8.96 9.80 -11.42
C ALA A 152 10.17 10.75 -11.34
N GLY A 153 10.10 11.80 -10.51
CA GLY A 153 11.23 12.70 -10.26
C GLY A 153 12.45 11.98 -9.71
N LEU A 154 12.26 11.11 -8.70
CA LEU A 154 13.34 10.28 -8.16
C LEU A 154 13.91 9.35 -9.23
N ALA A 155 13.05 8.59 -9.92
CA ALA A 155 13.45 7.65 -10.96
C ALA A 155 14.27 8.34 -12.07
N TRP A 156 13.86 9.54 -12.48
CA TRP A 156 14.60 10.34 -13.45
C TRP A 156 15.99 10.73 -12.94
N GLY A 157 16.07 11.20 -11.69
CA GLY A 157 17.35 11.53 -11.04
C GLY A 157 18.30 10.34 -10.99
N ARG A 158 17.80 9.17 -10.54
CA ARG A 158 18.56 7.91 -10.49
C ARG A 158 19.09 7.52 -11.87
N LYS A 159 18.22 7.56 -12.88
CA LYS A 159 18.59 7.25 -14.27
C LYS A 159 19.70 8.15 -14.80
N ARG A 160 19.64 9.46 -14.51
CA ARG A 160 20.68 10.42 -14.94
C ARG A 160 22.01 10.21 -14.22
N ARG A 161 22.01 9.65 -13.02
CA ARG A 161 23.21 9.28 -12.26
C ARG A 161 23.73 7.87 -12.59
N GLY A 162 23.03 7.12 -13.44
CA GLY A 162 23.40 5.74 -13.77
C GLY A 162 23.15 4.76 -12.62
N GLU A 163 22.26 5.09 -11.68
CA GLU A 163 21.92 4.24 -10.54
C GLU A 163 20.93 3.14 -10.98
N PRO A 164 21.24 1.85 -10.72
CA PRO A 164 20.44 0.75 -11.28
C PRO A 164 19.16 0.42 -10.51
N GLY A 165 19.01 0.87 -9.26
CA GLY A 165 17.81 0.60 -8.46
C GLY A 165 16.54 1.24 -9.05
N ARG A 166 15.43 0.52 -8.94
CA ARG A 166 14.12 0.88 -9.50
C ARG A 166 13.31 1.69 -8.50
N THR A 167 12.38 2.49 -9.02
CA THR A 167 11.41 3.21 -8.20
C THR A 167 10.04 2.61 -8.41
N TRP A 168 9.46 2.07 -7.34
CA TRP A 168 8.15 1.44 -7.32
C TRP A 168 7.12 2.34 -6.68
N VAL A 169 5.89 2.29 -7.19
CA VAL A 169 4.72 2.98 -6.62
C VAL A 169 3.61 1.97 -6.41
N PHE A 170 3.11 1.85 -5.18
CA PHE A 170 1.82 1.23 -4.91
C PHE A 170 0.75 2.32 -4.99
N MET A 171 -0.24 2.15 -5.85
CA MET A 171 -1.27 3.15 -6.19
C MET A 171 -2.68 2.60 -5.95
N SER A 172 -3.66 3.49 -5.81
CA SER A 172 -5.08 3.13 -5.95
C SER A 172 -5.67 3.63 -7.28
N ASP A 173 -6.73 3.00 -7.77
CA ASP A 173 -7.47 3.48 -8.95
C ASP A 173 -8.14 4.84 -8.74
N GLY A 174 -8.42 5.25 -7.50
CA GLY A 174 -8.88 6.61 -7.17
C GLY A 174 -7.90 7.71 -7.60
N GLU A 175 -6.60 7.44 -7.59
CA GLU A 175 -5.57 8.43 -7.95
C GLU A 175 -5.62 8.84 -9.43
N VAL A 176 -6.24 8.05 -10.31
CA VAL A 176 -6.35 8.40 -11.74
C VAL A 176 -7.40 9.48 -12.01
N GLN A 177 -8.19 9.86 -11.00
CA GLN A 177 -9.05 11.05 -11.08
C GLN A 177 -8.25 12.34 -10.90
N GLU A 178 -7.06 12.27 -10.30
CA GLU A 178 -6.18 13.42 -10.14
C GLU A 178 -5.43 13.71 -11.44
N GLY A 179 -5.49 14.97 -11.89
CA GLY A 179 -4.78 15.44 -13.08
C GLY A 179 -3.28 15.12 -13.06
N GLN A 180 -2.69 15.21 -11.86
CA GLN A 180 -1.27 15.00 -11.60
C GLN A 180 -0.78 13.60 -12.03
N THR A 181 -1.63 12.57 -11.93
CA THR A 181 -1.30 11.21 -12.38
C THR A 181 -1.00 11.19 -13.88
N TRP A 182 -1.79 11.92 -14.67
CA TRP A 182 -1.66 11.98 -16.13
C TRP A 182 -0.46 12.81 -16.56
N GLU A 183 -0.19 13.92 -15.86
CA GLU A 183 1.03 14.71 -16.05
C GLU A 183 2.29 13.89 -15.79
N ALA A 184 2.31 13.10 -14.71
CA ALA A 184 3.43 12.22 -14.36
C ALA A 184 3.70 11.17 -15.44
N ILE A 185 2.66 10.53 -15.99
CA ILE A 185 2.81 9.55 -17.07
C ILE A 185 3.38 10.20 -18.34
N ALA A 186 2.84 11.35 -18.74
CA ALA A 186 3.31 12.10 -19.91
C ALA A 186 4.78 12.54 -19.76
N ALA A 187 5.14 13.07 -18.58
CA ALA A 187 6.51 13.46 -18.26
C ALA A 187 7.46 12.25 -18.27
N ALA A 188 7.04 11.11 -17.70
CA ALA A 188 7.82 9.88 -17.70
C ALA A 188 8.07 9.34 -19.10
N ALA A 189 7.05 9.35 -19.97
CA ALA A 189 7.21 8.98 -21.37
C ALA A 189 8.17 9.94 -22.12
N HIS A 190 8.00 11.25 -21.94
CA HIS A 190 8.85 12.28 -22.57
C HIS A 190 10.33 12.13 -22.17
N HIS A 191 10.60 11.94 -20.89
CA HIS A 191 11.95 11.79 -20.35
C HIS A 191 12.48 10.36 -20.41
N ARG A 192 11.73 9.44 -21.02
CA ARG A 192 12.07 8.03 -21.17
C ARG A 192 12.37 7.34 -19.84
N ILE A 193 11.59 7.59 -18.80
CA ILE A 193 11.77 7.04 -17.45
C ILE A 193 11.21 5.61 -17.42
N ASP A 194 12.09 4.63 -17.67
CA ASP A 194 11.75 3.19 -17.71
C ASP A 194 12.24 2.40 -16.48
N ASN A 195 12.80 3.08 -15.49
CA ASN A 195 13.07 2.56 -14.17
C ASN A 195 11.96 2.91 -13.15
N LEU A 196 10.81 3.41 -13.63
CA LEU A 196 9.61 3.70 -12.84
C LEU A 196 8.57 2.61 -13.07
N TYR A 197 8.17 1.97 -11.98
CA TYR A 197 7.19 0.90 -11.93
C TYR A 197 6.05 1.28 -11.01
N ALA A 198 4.84 0.88 -11.35
CA ALA A 198 3.71 0.99 -10.46
C ALA A 198 2.85 -0.29 -10.48
N ILE A 199 2.26 -0.62 -9.34
CA ILE A 199 1.16 -1.57 -9.23
C ILE A 199 -0.02 -0.84 -8.60
N MET A 200 -1.15 -0.85 -9.30
CA MET A 200 -2.35 -0.11 -8.96
C MET A 200 -3.43 -1.08 -8.50
N ASP A 201 -3.93 -0.88 -7.29
CA ASP A 201 -5.09 -1.56 -6.75
C ASP A 201 -6.37 -1.03 -7.42
N VAL A 202 -6.90 -1.78 -8.39
CA VAL A 202 -8.14 -1.44 -9.11
C VAL A 202 -9.31 -2.17 -8.45
N ASN A 203 -9.74 -1.64 -7.30
CA ASN A 203 -10.83 -2.22 -6.50
C ASN A 203 -12.21 -1.60 -6.79
N ARG A 204 -12.26 -0.54 -7.61
CA ARG A 204 -13.47 0.20 -8.04
C ARG A 204 -14.24 0.83 -6.89
N GLN A 205 -13.56 1.23 -5.83
CA GLN A 205 -14.13 1.90 -4.66
C GLN A 205 -13.39 3.17 -4.29
N GLN A 206 -14.14 4.09 -3.68
CA GLN A 206 -13.68 5.38 -3.18
C GLN A 206 -14.27 5.65 -1.79
N CYS A 207 -13.87 6.76 -1.17
CA CYS A 207 -14.42 7.17 0.12
C CYS A 207 -15.95 7.28 0.09
N ASP A 208 -16.50 7.92 -0.94
CA ASP A 208 -17.93 8.21 -1.06
C ASP A 208 -18.75 7.10 -1.76
N GLY A 209 -18.11 5.98 -2.12
CA GLY A 209 -18.81 4.81 -2.63
C GLY A 209 -18.12 4.14 -3.81
N ALA A 210 -18.92 3.57 -4.71
CA ALA A 210 -18.40 2.88 -5.88
C ALA A 210 -17.85 3.90 -6.88
N MET A 211 -16.74 3.56 -7.54
CA MET A 211 -16.14 4.40 -8.59
C MET A 211 -17.18 4.85 -9.62
N SER A 212 -18.03 3.93 -10.06
CA SER A 212 -19.08 4.17 -11.07
C SER A 212 -20.18 5.14 -10.63
N SER A 213 -20.38 5.33 -9.33
CA SER A 213 -21.40 6.26 -8.80
C SER A 213 -20.83 7.61 -8.38
N VAL A 214 -19.52 7.69 -8.13
CA VAL A 214 -18.84 8.92 -7.72
C VAL A 214 -18.27 9.63 -8.94
N MET A 215 -17.31 9.01 -9.63
CA MET A 215 -16.74 9.51 -10.88
C MET A 215 -16.08 8.35 -11.65
N ASP A 216 -16.76 7.87 -12.69
CA ASP A 216 -16.26 6.77 -13.49
C ASP A 216 -14.99 7.16 -14.28
N VAL A 217 -13.97 6.33 -14.18
CA VAL A 217 -12.67 6.51 -14.83
C VAL A 217 -12.55 5.70 -16.13
N GLY A 218 -13.53 4.87 -16.46
CA GLY A 218 -13.59 4.11 -17.70
C GLY A 218 -12.38 3.19 -17.92
N ASP A 219 -11.88 3.13 -19.16
CA ASP A 219 -10.74 2.29 -19.50
C ASP A 219 -9.40 2.92 -19.07
N ILE A 220 -9.00 2.67 -17.82
CA ILE A 220 -7.72 3.12 -17.24
C ILE A 220 -6.52 2.67 -18.09
N LYS A 221 -6.52 1.43 -18.59
CA LYS A 221 -5.41 0.87 -19.38
C LYS A 221 -5.19 1.69 -20.64
N SER A 222 -6.27 1.88 -21.41
CA SER A 222 -6.22 2.64 -22.66
C SER A 222 -5.78 4.09 -22.40
N LYS A 223 -6.26 4.73 -21.34
CA LYS A 223 -5.82 6.09 -20.98
C LYS A 223 -4.31 6.15 -20.68
N ILE A 224 -3.77 5.24 -19.86
CA ILE A 224 -2.32 5.20 -19.56
C ILE A 224 -1.50 5.05 -20.84
N GLU A 225 -1.93 4.16 -21.75
CA GLU A 225 -1.23 3.92 -23.01
C GLU A 225 -1.26 5.14 -23.94
N GLN A 226 -2.39 5.85 -24.01
CA GLN A 226 -2.51 7.09 -24.79
C GLN A 226 -1.66 8.24 -24.23
N PHE A 227 -1.44 8.27 -22.90
CA PHE A 227 -0.50 9.20 -22.26
C PHE A 227 0.97 8.77 -22.40
N GLY A 228 1.24 7.62 -23.02
CA GLY A 228 2.58 7.17 -23.38
C GLY A 228 3.21 6.13 -22.44
N GLY A 229 2.49 5.71 -21.39
CA GLY A 229 2.92 4.62 -20.51
C GLY A 229 2.74 3.23 -21.13
N VAL A 230 3.21 2.19 -20.42
CA VAL A 230 2.85 0.79 -20.69
C VAL A 230 1.96 0.30 -19.56
N ALA A 231 0.82 -0.30 -19.89
CA ALA A 231 -0.12 -0.81 -18.89
C ALA A 231 -0.50 -2.27 -19.14
N VAL A 232 -0.61 -3.05 -18.07
CA VAL A 232 -0.97 -4.48 -18.13
C VAL A 232 -2.03 -4.77 -17.08
N ARG A 233 -3.07 -5.52 -17.44
CA ARG A 233 -4.12 -5.93 -16.52
C ARG A 233 -3.86 -7.32 -15.99
N VAL A 234 -4.05 -7.49 -14.69
CA VAL A 234 -3.98 -8.79 -14.00
C VAL A 234 -5.15 -8.94 -13.04
N ASP A 235 -5.44 -10.18 -12.66
CA ASP A 235 -6.21 -10.50 -11.47
C ASP A 235 -5.30 -10.33 -10.24
N ALA A 236 -5.62 -9.38 -9.37
CA ALA A 236 -4.81 -9.06 -8.19
C ALA A 236 -4.62 -10.25 -7.24
N HIS A 237 -5.50 -11.24 -7.30
CA HIS A 237 -5.48 -12.40 -6.42
C HIS A 237 -4.87 -13.64 -7.07
N LYS A 238 -4.19 -13.48 -8.21
CA LYS A 238 -3.40 -14.50 -8.89
C LYS A 238 -1.95 -14.03 -9.02
N LEU A 239 -1.13 -14.40 -8.04
CA LEU A 239 0.27 -13.97 -7.96
C LEU A 239 1.09 -14.30 -9.21
N ASP A 240 0.81 -15.44 -9.88
CA ASP A 240 1.49 -15.78 -11.13
C ASP A 240 1.23 -14.74 -12.24
N GLN A 241 0.05 -14.13 -12.29
CA GLN A 241 -0.21 -13.06 -13.27
C GLN A 241 0.59 -11.80 -12.94
N ILE A 242 0.76 -11.47 -11.67
CA ILE A 242 1.59 -10.33 -11.23
C ILE A 242 3.07 -10.58 -11.59
N ARG A 243 3.58 -11.79 -11.29
CA ARG A 243 4.94 -12.24 -11.63
C ARG A 243 5.22 -12.20 -13.14
N GLU A 244 4.24 -12.50 -13.98
CA GLU A 244 4.40 -12.38 -15.43
C GLU A 244 4.27 -10.93 -15.90
N ALA A 245 3.37 -10.13 -15.32
CA ALA A 245 3.14 -8.76 -15.76
C ALA A 245 4.37 -7.86 -15.61
N VAL A 246 5.17 -8.02 -14.55
CA VAL A 246 6.40 -7.21 -14.34
C VAL A 246 7.44 -7.42 -15.44
N LYS A 247 7.40 -8.56 -16.15
CA LYS A 247 8.32 -8.88 -17.26
C LYS A 247 7.95 -8.18 -18.58
N THR A 248 6.85 -7.43 -18.61
CA THR A 248 6.37 -6.78 -19.83
C THR A 248 7.40 -5.79 -20.37
N PRO A 249 7.78 -5.84 -21.66
CA PRO A 249 8.71 -4.88 -22.24
C PRO A 249 8.17 -3.44 -22.21
N HIS A 250 8.94 -2.51 -21.63
CA HIS A 250 8.54 -1.10 -21.45
C HIS A 250 9.72 -0.13 -21.64
N ARG A 251 10.66 -0.44 -22.53
CA ARG A 251 11.84 0.40 -22.76
C ARG A 251 11.45 1.85 -23.05
N GLY A 252 12.05 2.78 -22.31
CA GLY A 252 11.78 4.21 -22.37
C GLY A 252 10.39 4.66 -21.90
N LYS A 253 9.64 3.85 -21.15
CA LYS A 253 8.30 4.19 -20.65
C LYS A 253 8.09 3.64 -19.23
N PRO A 254 7.26 4.28 -18.39
CA PRO A 254 6.88 3.69 -17.11
C PRO A 254 6.01 2.44 -17.33
N LEU A 255 6.15 1.43 -16.47
CA LEU A 255 5.28 0.25 -16.43
C LEU A 255 4.26 0.38 -15.30
N ILE A 256 2.96 0.31 -15.63
CA ILE A 256 1.86 0.35 -14.66
C ILE A 256 1.05 -0.94 -14.74
N ILE A 257 1.13 -1.76 -13.69
CA ILE A 257 0.35 -3.00 -13.55
C ILE A 257 -0.99 -2.64 -12.90
N LEU A 258 -2.08 -2.87 -13.62
CA LEU A 258 -3.45 -2.68 -13.15
C LEU A 258 -3.95 -3.98 -12.53
N ALA A 259 -3.89 -4.08 -11.21
CA ALA A 259 -4.30 -5.24 -10.45
C ALA A 259 -5.80 -5.13 -10.11
N ASN A 260 -6.65 -5.76 -10.94
CA ASN A 260 -8.09 -5.79 -10.67
C ASN A 260 -8.36 -6.66 -9.44
N SER A 261 -8.88 -6.05 -8.39
CA SER A 261 -9.02 -6.68 -7.08
C SER A 261 -10.46 -6.65 -6.58
N SER A 262 -10.73 -7.42 -5.53
CA SER A 262 -11.99 -7.40 -4.81
C SER A 262 -11.81 -6.78 -3.41
N PRO A 263 -12.60 -5.74 -3.05
CA PRO A 263 -12.54 -5.11 -1.74
C PRO A 263 -13.10 -5.97 -0.60
N PHE A 264 -13.47 -7.22 -0.88
CA PHE A 264 -13.98 -8.20 0.09
C PHE A 264 -13.30 -9.58 -0.04
N ARG A 265 -12.17 -9.67 -0.77
CA ARG A 265 -11.39 -10.90 -0.86
C ARG A 265 -10.94 -11.40 0.52
N GLY A 266 -11.32 -12.63 0.85
CA GLY A 266 -11.03 -13.26 2.14
C GLY A 266 -11.96 -12.84 3.27
N MET A 267 -12.79 -11.80 3.07
CA MET A 267 -13.75 -11.31 4.06
C MET A 267 -15.11 -11.02 3.36
N PRO A 268 -15.79 -12.05 2.82
CA PRO A 268 -16.96 -11.88 1.95
C PRO A 268 -18.14 -11.16 2.63
N SER A 269 -18.27 -11.24 3.95
CA SER A 269 -19.30 -10.53 4.71
C SER A 269 -19.22 -8.99 4.59
N LEU A 270 -18.05 -8.44 4.21
CA LEU A 270 -17.91 -7.02 3.89
C LEU A 270 -18.77 -6.59 2.69
N GLN A 271 -19.13 -7.51 1.80
CA GLN A 271 -20.01 -7.20 0.67
C GLN A 271 -21.35 -6.58 1.12
N LEU A 272 -21.84 -6.92 2.31
CA LEU A 272 -23.07 -6.35 2.90
C LEU A 272 -22.98 -4.83 3.16
N ARG A 273 -21.76 -4.30 3.24
CA ARG A 273 -21.49 -2.87 3.48
C ARG A 273 -21.15 -2.12 2.19
N PHE A 274 -21.00 -2.81 1.07
CA PHE A 274 -20.72 -2.17 -0.21
C PHE A 274 -21.83 -1.15 -0.56
N PRO A 275 -21.49 0.07 -1.02
CA PRO A 275 -20.14 0.55 -1.34
C PRO A 275 -19.42 1.29 -0.20
N GLY A 276 -20.02 1.43 0.98
CA GLY A 276 -19.44 2.11 2.15
C GLY A 276 -18.41 1.26 2.88
N LEU A 277 -17.28 1.02 2.22
CA LEU A 277 -16.22 0.10 2.65
C LEU A 277 -14.86 0.77 2.90
N HIS A 278 -14.74 2.08 2.64
CA HIS A 278 -13.45 2.79 2.73
C HIS A 278 -12.84 2.76 4.14
N TYR A 279 -13.63 3.06 5.17
CA TYR A 279 -13.27 2.84 6.58
C TYR A 279 -14.45 2.15 7.29
N VAL A 280 -14.26 0.89 7.69
CA VAL A 280 -15.35 0.10 8.24
C VAL A 280 -15.42 0.33 9.74
N ARG A 281 -16.29 1.26 10.17
CA ARG A 281 -16.72 1.38 11.57
C ARG A 281 -17.93 0.49 11.81
N PHE A 282 -17.93 -0.27 12.91
CA PHE A 282 -19.07 -1.08 13.31
C PHE A 282 -20.13 -0.19 13.96
N ARG A 283 -21.39 -0.33 13.55
CA ARG A 283 -22.52 0.50 13.98
C ARG A 283 -23.11 0.05 15.30
N SER A 284 -22.87 -1.20 15.69
CA SER A 284 -23.35 -1.78 16.94
C SER A 284 -22.47 -2.93 17.39
N GLU A 285 -22.52 -3.26 18.68
CA GLU A 285 -21.85 -4.44 19.23
C GLU A 285 -22.33 -5.74 18.57
N LYS A 286 -23.62 -5.82 18.22
CA LYS A 286 -24.19 -6.95 17.47
C LYS A 286 -23.52 -7.12 16.11
N GLU A 287 -23.29 -6.03 15.38
CA GLU A 287 -22.59 -6.05 14.09
C GLU A 287 -21.13 -6.45 14.27
N ARG A 288 -20.41 -5.82 15.21
CA ARG A 288 -19.00 -6.12 15.51
C ARG A 288 -18.80 -7.59 15.87
N SER A 289 -19.62 -8.11 16.79
CA SER A 289 -19.59 -9.52 17.21
C SER A 289 -19.93 -10.49 16.09
N GLY A 290 -20.91 -10.14 15.24
CA GLY A 290 -21.27 -10.93 14.05
C GLY A 290 -20.15 -11.00 13.04
N MET A 291 -19.61 -9.84 12.64
CA MET A 291 -18.49 -9.75 11.69
C MET A 291 -17.23 -10.41 12.24
N ASN A 292 -16.95 -10.31 13.55
CA ASN A 292 -15.84 -11.02 14.19
C ASN A 292 -15.91 -12.54 13.93
N ARG A 293 -17.06 -13.17 14.20
CA ARG A 293 -17.23 -14.61 13.99
C ARG A 293 -17.15 -15.01 12.52
N GLU A 294 -17.78 -14.25 11.63
CA GLU A 294 -17.83 -14.57 10.20
C GLU A 294 -16.47 -14.42 9.53
N ILE A 295 -15.78 -13.29 9.76
CA ILE A 295 -14.47 -13.02 9.16
C ILE A 295 -13.42 -13.96 9.75
N ALA A 296 -13.44 -14.21 11.06
CA ALA A 296 -12.52 -15.17 11.69
C ALA A 296 -12.62 -16.55 11.03
N ARG A 297 -13.84 -17.03 10.77
CA ARG A 297 -14.09 -18.27 10.03
C ARG A 297 -13.50 -18.22 8.62
N SER A 298 -13.72 -17.13 7.87
CA SER A 298 -13.17 -16.98 6.51
C SER A 298 -11.63 -16.95 6.48
N LEU A 299 -11.02 -16.33 7.49
CA LEU A 299 -9.56 -16.23 7.62
C LEU A 299 -8.91 -17.42 8.34
N ARG A 300 -9.71 -18.40 8.78
CA ARG A 300 -9.26 -19.59 9.53
C ARG A 300 -8.47 -19.22 10.79
N VAL A 301 -9.04 -18.33 11.60
CA VAL A 301 -8.54 -17.92 12.91
C VAL A 301 -9.68 -17.95 13.92
N ASP A 302 -9.35 -17.90 15.20
CA ASP A 302 -10.35 -17.75 16.25
C ASP A 302 -10.93 -16.32 16.24
N PRO A 303 -12.19 -16.13 16.68
CA PRO A 303 -12.73 -14.80 16.92
C PRO A 303 -11.83 -13.99 17.86
N VAL A 304 -11.58 -12.74 17.49
CA VAL A 304 -10.68 -11.85 18.23
C VAL A 304 -11.34 -11.49 19.55
N ALA A 305 -10.61 -11.62 20.65
CA ALA A 305 -11.04 -11.10 21.95
C ALA A 305 -10.90 -9.56 21.95
N TYR A 306 -11.93 -8.86 22.42
CA TYR A 306 -11.95 -7.41 22.56
C TYR A 306 -12.84 -7.01 23.75
N GLU A 307 -12.54 -5.85 24.34
CA GLU A 307 -13.42 -5.24 25.34
C GLU A 307 -14.64 -4.65 24.62
N GLY A 308 -15.83 -5.16 24.95
CA GLY A 308 -17.09 -4.67 24.40
C GLY A 308 -17.31 -3.21 24.77
N ALA A 309 -17.94 -2.44 23.89
CA ALA A 309 -18.35 -1.09 24.26
C ALA A 309 -19.43 -1.18 25.37
N HIS A 310 -19.19 -0.52 26.51
CA HIS A 310 -20.18 -0.33 27.56
C HIS A 310 -21.43 0.40 27.05
#